data_AF-A0AA88FJG4-F1
#
_entry.id   AF-A0AA88FJG4-F1
#
_cell.length_a   1.000
_cell.length_b   1.000
_cell.length_c   1.000
_cell.angle_alpha   90.00
_cell.angle_beta   90.00
_cell.angle_gamma   90.00
#
_symmetry.space_group_name_H-M   'P 1'
#
loop_
_entity.id
_entity.type
_entity.pdbx_description
1 polymer ?
#
loop_
_entity_poly.entity_id
_entity_poly.type
_entity_poly.pdbx_seq_one_letter_code
_entity_poly.pdbx_strand_id
1 'polypeptide(L)'
;MNVRSLLLATALLSAPLPAALAQDAPRQLNTLPTPPPPAAPDSTARPVAAPAPVAAAVPSRYRIGLKSGQVYAADVVEMRQPVLGRSYLLANGQQRFDLDQIKFYEDETGHYVRTTLPGSRREATLRRDKTGRISTYSITTTQYSPNAFGSPFGYGYGGYGYGGYGSPFGYPYGGYRTVRTEYFSKDGGPIEEMNFRSLRVALADNPGSVETLRDVARLRRISTAGYVVGGGLMAAGILSTFSGTSRSVSPLLFISVPVLLVPSVISGSQHRKLKQAVALYNAVQ
;
A
#
# COMPACT_ATOMS: atom_id res chain seq x y z
N MET A 1 24.64 43.60 -31.76
CA MET A 1 25.51 42.58 -31.15
C MET A 1 25.82 43.03 -29.73
N ASN A 2 25.40 42.28 -28.71
CA ASN A 2 25.97 42.26 -27.35
C ASN A 2 25.18 41.24 -26.53
N VAL A 3 25.67 40.01 -26.49
CA VAL A 3 25.14 38.92 -25.68
C VAL A 3 25.86 38.96 -24.34
N ARG A 4 25.14 39.24 -23.25
CA ARG A 4 25.67 39.12 -21.89
C ARG A 4 25.33 37.74 -21.35
N SER A 5 26.37 36.94 -21.19
CA SER A 5 26.38 35.64 -20.52
C SER A 5 26.06 35.82 -19.03
N LEU A 6 25.03 35.13 -18.55
CA LEU A 6 24.68 35.08 -17.12
C LEU A 6 24.91 33.64 -16.64
N LEU A 7 26.12 33.41 -16.13
CA LEU A 7 26.49 32.27 -15.29
C LEU A 7 25.86 32.49 -13.92
N LEU A 8 25.00 31.57 -13.46
CA LEU A 8 24.62 31.49 -12.06
C LEU A 8 25.01 30.12 -11.51
N ALA A 9 25.93 30.17 -10.55
CA ALA A 9 26.54 29.06 -9.86
C ALA A 9 25.57 28.39 -8.88
N THR A 10 25.55 27.06 -8.88
CA THR A 10 24.88 26.21 -7.89
C THR A 10 25.78 26.04 -6.66
N ALA A 11 25.39 26.62 -5.54
CA ALA A 11 26.02 26.39 -4.24
C ALA A 11 25.45 25.12 -3.59
N LEU A 12 26.33 24.15 -3.35
CA LEU A 12 26.10 22.95 -2.53
C LEU A 12 26.16 23.33 -1.04
N LEU A 13 25.06 23.17 -0.32
CA LEU A 13 25.02 23.27 1.15
C LEU A 13 24.94 21.86 1.74
N SER A 14 26.06 21.42 2.32
CA SER A 14 26.19 20.25 3.18
C SER A 14 25.82 20.61 4.61
N ALA A 15 24.83 19.95 5.19
CA ALA A 15 24.51 20.04 6.62
C ALA A 15 25.01 18.78 7.37
N PRO A 16 25.60 18.92 8.58
CA PRO A 16 26.04 17.80 9.40
C PRO A 16 24.88 17.14 10.16
N LEU A 17 24.97 15.82 10.33
CA LEU A 17 24.04 15.00 11.14
C LEU A 17 24.40 15.09 12.64
N PRO A 18 23.43 15.12 13.56
CA PRO A 18 23.70 15.00 14.99
C PRO A 18 23.91 13.54 15.40
N ALA A 19 24.86 13.34 16.32
CA ALA A 19 25.19 12.08 16.96
C ALA A 19 24.08 11.65 17.94
N ALA A 20 23.64 10.40 17.84
CA ALA A 20 22.71 9.79 18.78
C ALA A 20 23.48 9.24 19.99
N LEU A 21 23.16 9.74 21.18
CA LEU A 21 23.62 9.20 22.46
C LEU A 21 22.85 7.92 22.78
N ALA A 22 23.60 6.87 23.12
CA ALA A 22 23.09 5.61 23.63
C ALA A 22 22.49 5.80 25.03
N GLN A 23 21.30 5.23 25.27
CA GLN A 23 20.75 5.06 26.61
C GLN A 23 20.86 3.59 27.00
N ASP A 24 21.66 3.35 28.03
CA ASP A 24 21.71 2.13 28.84
C ASP A 24 20.37 1.89 29.55
N ALA A 25 19.88 0.66 29.49
CA ALA A 25 18.77 0.19 30.32
C ALA A 25 19.27 -0.95 31.24
N PRO A 26 18.99 -0.90 32.56
CA PRO A 26 19.42 -1.93 33.50
C PRO A 26 18.60 -3.22 33.41
N ARG A 27 19.30 -4.34 33.64
CA ARG A 27 18.79 -5.72 33.72
C ARG A 27 17.72 -5.87 34.79
N GLN A 28 16.58 -6.46 34.43
CA GLN A 28 15.58 -6.94 35.39
C GLN A 28 15.95 -8.32 35.92
N LEU A 29 15.81 -8.45 37.23
CA LEU A 29 16.15 -9.60 38.06
C LEU A 29 15.04 -10.66 37.97
N ASN A 30 15.40 -11.87 37.55
CA ASN A 30 14.53 -13.05 37.56
C ASN A 30 14.07 -13.39 38.99
N THR A 31 12.77 -13.45 39.22
CA THR A 31 12.17 -14.11 40.39
C THR A 31 11.62 -15.47 39.99
N LEU A 32 12.06 -16.51 40.70
CA LEU A 32 11.72 -17.92 40.51
C LEU A 32 10.23 -18.22 40.77
N PRO A 33 9.64 -19.26 40.13
CA PRO A 33 8.29 -19.75 40.42
C PRO A 33 8.23 -20.59 41.71
N THR A 34 7.24 -20.30 42.54
CA THR A 34 6.89 -21.04 43.77
C THR A 34 6.12 -22.33 43.43
N PRO A 35 6.43 -23.49 44.06
CA PRO A 35 5.70 -24.74 43.84
C PRO A 35 4.31 -24.75 44.51
N PRO A 36 3.32 -25.51 43.96
CA PRO A 36 1.99 -25.63 44.54
C PRO A 36 1.93 -26.60 45.74
N PRO A 37 1.03 -26.36 46.72
CA PRO A 37 0.79 -27.27 47.85
C PRO A 37 0.02 -28.55 47.44
N PRO A 38 0.17 -29.64 48.21
CA PRO A 38 -0.35 -30.97 47.88
C PRO A 38 -1.87 -31.11 48.07
N ALA A 39 -2.47 -31.91 47.20
CA ALA A 39 -3.90 -32.21 47.15
C ALA A 39 -4.38 -33.02 48.36
N ALA A 40 -5.52 -32.62 48.92
CA ALA A 40 -6.32 -33.45 49.80
C ALA A 40 -7.14 -34.45 48.95
N PRO A 41 -7.26 -35.73 49.35
CA PRO A 41 -8.18 -36.66 48.75
C PRO A 41 -9.51 -36.57 49.49
N ASP A 42 -10.61 -36.28 48.80
CA ASP A 42 -11.91 -36.67 49.34
C ASP A 42 -12.90 -37.14 48.29
N SER A 43 -13.29 -38.38 48.51
CA SER A 43 -14.35 -39.18 47.94
C SER A 43 -15.68 -38.45 47.83
N THR A 44 -16.31 -38.50 46.66
CA THR A 44 -17.68 -39.03 46.50
C THR A 44 -17.97 -39.13 45.00
N ALA A 45 -17.84 -40.35 44.47
CA ALA A 45 -18.24 -40.67 43.10
C ALA A 45 -19.77 -40.61 43.00
N ARG A 46 -20.30 -39.47 42.55
CA ARG A 46 -21.65 -39.40 41.97
C ARG A 46 -21.64 -40.10 40.61
N PRO A 47 -22.62 -40.95 40.28
CA PRO A 47 -22.81 -41.41 38.92
C PRO A 47 -23.14 -40.18 38.05
N VAL A 48 -22.15 -39.76 37.26
CA VAL A 48 -22.29 -38.71 36.25
C VAL A 48 -23.18 -39.28 35.16
N ALA A 49 -24.39 -38.73 35.02
CA ALA A 49 -25.25 -39.00 33.88
C ALA A 49 -24.44 -38.77 32.59
N ALA A 50 -24.50 -39.75 31.67
CA ALA A 50 -23.79 -39.68 30.41
C ALA A 50 -24.03 -38.31 29.75
N PRO A 51 -22.97 -37.55 29.39
CA PRO A 51 -23.15 -36.28 28.71
C PRO A 51 -23.94 -36.55 27.43
N ALA A 52 -25.07 -35.86 27.28
CA ALA A 52 -25.83 -35.87 26.05
C ALA A 52 -24.87 -35.61 24.87
N PRO A 53 -25.01 -36.31 23.73
CA PRO A 53 -24.17 -36.09 22.58
C PRO A 53 -24.25 -34.60 22.22
N VAL A 54 -23.15 -33.89 22.43
CA VAL A 54 -23.00 -32.49 22.06
C VAL A 54 -23.25 -32.46 20.56
N ALA A 55 -24.39 -31.91 20.14
CA ALA A 55 -24.71 -31.74 18.73
C ALA A 55 -23.48 -31.12 18.08
N ALA A 56 -22.88 -31.83 17.12
CA ALA A 56 -21.65 -31.41 16.48
C ALA A 56 -21.85 -29.99 15.98
N ALA A 57 -21.20 -29.03 16.63
CA ALA A 57 -21.31 -27.62 16.28
C ALA A 57 -20.91 -27.51 14.81
N VAL A 58 -21.85 -27.09 13.96
CA VAL A 58 -21.57 -26.85 12.55
C VAL A 58 -20.40 -25.87 12.51
N PRO A 59 -19.31 -26.20 11.79
CA PRO A 59 -18.16 -25.31 11.75
C PRO A 59 -18.60 -24.00 11.11
N SER A 60 -18.65 -22.94 11.92
CA SER A 60 -18.98 -21.60 11.45
C SER A 60 -18.04 -21.21 10.31
N ARG A 61 -18.61 -20.72 9.20
CA ARG A 61 -17.85 -20.45 7.98
C ARG A 61 -16.96 -19.21 8.10
N TYR A 62 -17.36 -18.23 8.92
CA TYR A 62 -16.71 -16.94 9.04
C TYR A 62 -16.29 -16.64 10.47
N ARG A 63 -15.32 -15.74 10.60
CA ARG A 63 -14.69 -15.39 11.87
C ARG A 63 -14.52 -13.88 11.99
N ILE A 64 -14.78 -13.34 13.17
CA ILE A 64 -14.53 -11.94 13.52
C ILE A 64 -13.56 -11.94 14.71
N GLY A 65 -12.34 -11.50 14.49
CA GLY A 65 -11.34 -11.32 15.55
C GLY A 65 -11.36 -9.89 16.07
N LEU A 66 -11.59 -9.72 17.36
CA LEU A 66 -11.50 -8.44 18.03
C LEU A 66 -10.05 -8.10 18.41
N LYS A 67 -9.77 -6.82 18.61
CA LYS A 67 -8.49 -6.33 19.13
C LYS A 67 -8.21 -6.81 20.55
N SER A 68 -9.25 -7.15 21.31
CA SER A 68 -9.14 -7.81 22.61
C SER A 68 -8.57 -9.24 22.54
N GLY A 69 -8.48 -9.83 21.35
CA GLY A 69 -8.05 -11.20 21.14
C GLY A 69 -9.20 -12.21 21.12
N GLN A 70 -10.43 -11.79 21.46
CA GLN A 70 -11.62 -12.63 21.33
C GLN A 70 -11.94 -12.87 19.86
N VAL A 71 -12.32 -14.11 19.51
CA VAL A 71 -12.70 -14.50 18.16
C VAL A 71 -14.12 -15.03 18.18
N TYR A 72 -14.99 -14.43 17.39
CA TYR A 72 -16.39 -14.81 17.23
C TYR A 72 -16.55 -15.60 15.94
N ALA A 73 -17.20 -16.75 16.07
CA ALA A 73 -17.65 -17.60 14.99
C ALA A 73 -19.01 -17.11 14.47
N ALA A 74 -19.16 -16.96 13.16
CA ALA A 74 -20.41 -16.53 12.52
C ALA A 74 -20.67 -17.29 11.22
N ASP A 75 -21.93 -17.47 10.87
CA ASP A 75 -22.37 -18.07 9.61
C ASP A 75 -22.53 -17.02 8.51
N VAL A 76 -22.88 -15.79 8.90
CA VAL A 76 -23.01 -14.64 8.01
C VAL A 76 -22.35 -13.42 8.66
N VAL A 77 -21.51 -12.72 7.90
CA VAL A 77 -20.88 -11.45 8.30
C VAL A 77 -21.22 -10.39 7.27
N GLU A 78 -21.98 -9.38 7.68
CA GLU A 78 -22.37 -8.26 6.82
C GLU A 78 -21.72 -6.95 7.28
N MET A 79 -21.10 -6.22 6.36
CA MET A 79 -20.64 -4.86 6.62
C MET A 79 -21.76 -3.85 6.31
N ARG A 80 -22.14 -3.04 7.31
CA ARG A 80 -23.13 -1.97 7.15
C ARG A 80 -22.45 -0.61 7.25
N GLN A 81 -22.69 0.23 6.25
CA GLN A 81 -22.25 1.62 6.22
C GLN A 81 -23.48 2.54 6.22
N PRO A 82 -23.99 2.93 7.39
CA PRO A 82 -25.13 3.84 7.44
C PRO A 82 -24.73 5.21 6.88
N VAL A 83 -25.71 5.93 6.30
CA VAL A 83 -25.51 7.30 5.78
C VAL A 83 -25.04 8.25 6.89
N LEU A 84 -25.49 8.00 8.11
CA LEU A 84 -25.11 8.70 9.32
C LEU A 84 -24.57 7.72 10.34
N GLY A 85 -23.40 8.02 10.93
CA GLY A 85 -22.77 7.21 11.97
C GLY A 85 -21.54 6.43 11.50
N ARG A 86 -21.06 5.54 12.37
CA ARG A 86 -19.89 4.70 12.12
C ARG A 86 -20.31 3.41 11.42
N SER A 87 -19.45 2.91 10.54
CA SER A 87 -19.64 1.59 9.94
C SER A 87 -19.40 0.48 10.98
N TYR A 88 -20.16 -0.60 10.89
CA TYR A 88 -20.13 -1.74 11.81
C TYR A 88 -20.33 -3.05 11.06
N LEU A 89 -19.94 -4.17 11.69
CA LEU A 89 -20.26 -5.52 11.22
C LEU A 89 -21.47 -6.07 11.97
N LEU A 90 -22.31 -6.82 11.25
CA LEU A 90 -23.35 -7.65 11.81
C LEU A 90 -22.96 -9.11 11.65
N ALA A 91 -22.84 -9.83 12.77
CA ALA A 91 -22.69 -11.27 12.78
C ALA A 91 -24.08 -11.92 12.96
N ASN A 92 -24.42 -12.84 12.05
CA ASN A 92 -25.70 -13.56 12.03
C ASN A 92 -26.93 -12.63 12.08
N GLY A 93 -26.80 -11.38 11.59
CA GLY A 93 -27.86 -10.37 11.60
C GLY A 93 -28.23 -9.79 12.97
N GLN A 94 -27.67 -10.28 14.08
CA GLN A 94 -28.07 -9.88 15.44
C GLN A 94 -26.94 -9.19 16.22
N GLN A 95 -25.73 -9.74 16.17
CA GLN A 95 -24.62 -9.21 16.97
C GLN A 95 -23.91 -8.12 16.19
N ARG A 96 -23.89 -6.92 16.78
CA ARG A 96 -23.22 -5.76 16.20
C ARG A 96 -21.81 -5.62 16.79
N PHE A 97 -20.83 -5.47 15.91
CA PHE A 97 -19.45 -5.15 16.26
C PHE A 97 -19.04 -3.85 15.59
N ASP A 98 -18.62 -2.87 16.38
CA ASP A 98 -18.09 -1.64 15.82
C ASP A 98 -16.71 -1.91 15.20
N LEU A 99 -16.47 -1.28 14.05
CA LEU A 99 -15.28 -1.54 13.25
C LEU A 99 -13.96 -1.18 13.95
N ASP A 100 -13.97 -0.26 14.92
CA ASP A 100 -12.80 0.10 15.72
C ASP A 100 -12.38 -0.97 16.73
N GLN A 101 -13.27 -1.90 17.07
CA GLN A 101 -12.98 -3.05 17.95
C GLN A 101 -12.43 -4.25 17.17
N ILE A 102 -12.59 -4.26 15.85
CA ILE A 102 -12.26 -5.39 14.99
C ILE A 102 -10.80 -5.33 14.54
N LYS A 103 -10.08 -6.43 14.70
CA LYS A 103 -8.71 -6.64 14.21
C LYS A 103 -8.71 -7.29 12.83
N PHE A 104 -9.52 -8.32 12.65
CA PHE A 104 -9.72 -8.98 11.37
C PHE A 104 -11.14 -9.55 11.29
N TYR A 105 -11.66 -9.73 10.08
CA TYR A 105 -12.90 -10.46 9.86
C TYR A 105 -12.85 -11.21 8.53
N GLU A 106 -13.65 -12.24 8.43
CA GLU A 106 -13.86 -13.02 7.21
C GLU A 106 -15.32 -12.89 6.79
N ASP A 107 -15.55 -12.77 5.50
CA ASP A 107 -16.87 -12.80 4.90
C ASP A 107 -16.83 -13.66 3.61
N GLU A 108 -17.92 -13.67 2.86
CA GLU A 108 -18.03 -14.46 1.62
C GLU A 108 -17.02 -14.04 0.54
N THR A 109 -16.56 -12.78 0.60
CA THR A 109 -15.66 -12.18 -0.39
C THR A 109 -14.18 -12.35 -0.03
N GLY A 110 -13.86 -12.56 1.25
CA GLY A 110 -12.51 -12.91 1.67
C GLY A 110 -12.17 -12.55 3.11
N HIS A 111 -10.87 -12.49 3.39
CA HIS A 111 -10.30 -12.14 4.69
C HIS A 111 -9.87 -10.68 4.71
N TYR A 112 -10.30 -9.94 5.72
CA TYR A 112 -10.03 -8.52 5.90
C TYR A 112 -9.28 -8.26 7.19
N VAL A 113 -8.27 -7.41 7.14
CA VAL A 113 -7.49 -6.98 8.31
C VAL A 113 -7.64 -5.50 8.46
N ARG A 114 -7.88 -5.05 9.70
CA ARG A 114 -7.96 -3.63 10.02
C ARG A 114 -6.72 -3.22 10.80
N THR A 115 -5.95 -2.30 10.22
CA THR A 115 -4.72 -1.80 10.82
C THR A 115 -4.50 -0.33 10.46
N THR A 116 -3.60 0.33 11.16
CA THR A 116 -3.02 1.60 10.71
C THR A 116 -2.11 1.36 9.51
N LEU A 117 -2.26 2.22 8.50
CA LEU A 117 -1.41 2.19 7.31
C LEU A 117 -0.08 2.90 7.58
N PRO A 118 1.03 2.53 6.89
CA PRO A 118 2.30 3.22 7.02
C PRO A 118 2.13 4.72 6.72
N GLY A 119 2.62 5.57 7.62
CA GLY A 119 2.50 7.04 7.52
C GLY A 119 1.10 7.61 7.84
N SER A 120 0.12 6.78 8.19
CA SER A 120 -1.23 7.20 8.55
C SER A 120 -1.54 6.91 10.02
N ARG A 121 -2.26 7.83 10.67
CA ARG A 121 -2.86 7.60 12.00
C ARG A 121 -4.25 6.95 11.93
N ARG A 122 -4.83 6.90 10.73
CA ARG A 122 -6.17 6.33 10.50
C ARG A 122 -6.05 4.85 10.20
N GLU A 123 -6.93 4.08 10.83
CA GLU A 123 -7.09 2.67 10.50
C GLU A 123 -7.83 2.52 9.17
N ALA A 124 -7.42 1.51 8.42
CA ALA A 124 -8.04 1.13 7.18
C ALA A 124 -8.31 -0.37 7.18
N THR A 125 -9.36 -0.78 6.49
CA THR A 125 -9.66 -2.19 6.26
C THR A 125 -9.00 -2.60 4.94
N LEU A 126 -8.09 -3.58 5.00
CA LEU A 126 -7.42 -4.14 3.84
C LEU A 126 -7.94 -5.54 3.57
N ARG A 127 -8.20 -5.86 2.30
CA ARG A 127 -8.54 -7.21 1.86
C ARG A 127 -7.27 -8.00 1.62
N ARG A 128 -7.17 -9.21 2.16
CA ARG A 128 -6.07 -10.15 1.85
C ARG A 128 -6.30 -10.75 0.47
N ASP A 129 -5.36 -10.51 -0.42
CA ASP A 129 -5.38 -11.05 -1.79
C ASP A 129 -4.68 -12.41 -1.89
N LYS A 130 -3.57 -12.58 -1.17
CA LYS A 130 -2.79 -13.83 -1.14
C LYS A 130 -2.22 -14.07 0.25
N THR A 131 -2.20 -15.34 0.64
CA THR A 131 -1.62 -15.83 1.89
C THR A 131 -0.28 -16.50 1.60
N GLY A 132 0.67 -16.35 2.51
CA GLY A 132 2.00 -16.94 2.47
C GLY A 132 2.89 -16.27 3.51
N ARG A 133 4.19 -16.59 3.53
CA ARG A 133 5.16 -15.83 4.34
C ARG A 133 5.13 -14.35 4.02
N ILE A 134 4.97 -14.00 2.74
CA ILE A 134 4.57 -12.66 2.33
C ILE A 134 3.07 -12.71 2.01
N SER A 135 2.26 -12.20 2.93
CA SER A 135 0.83 -12.02 2.69
C SER A 135 0.59 -10.67 2.02
N THR A 136 -0.15 -10.64 0.92
CA THR A 136 -0.46 -9.41 0.19
C THR A 136 -1.87 -8.93 0.48
N TYR A 137 -2.02 -7.63 0.63
CA TYR A 137 -3.28 -6.97 0.92
C TYR A 137 -3.55 -5.86 -0.08
N SER A 138 -4.81 -5.52 -0.30
CA SER A 138 -5.18 -4.35 -1.08
C SER A 138 -6.31 -3.56 -0.46
N ILE A 139 -6.32 -2.27 -0.76
CA ILE A 139 -7.42 -1.37 -0.47
C ILE A 139 -7.79 -0.63 -1.75
N THR A 140 -9.09 -0.53 -2.00
CA THR A 140 -9.64 0.23 -3.11
C THR A 140 -10.20 1.51 -2.56
N THR A 141 -9.63 2.65 -2.94
CA THR A 141 -10.11 3.98 -2.55
C THR A 141 -10.70 4.67 -3.76
N THR A 142 -11.99 5.01 -3.68
CA THR A 142 -12.66 5.84 -4.69
C THR A 142 -12.56 7.29 -4.24
N GLN A 143 -11.81 8.09 -4.99
CA GLN A 143 -11.67 9.52 -4.75
C GLN A 143 -12.57 10.26 -5.74
N TYR A 144 -13.46 11.10 -5.22
CA TYR A 144 -14.16 12.08 -6.05
C TYR A 144 -13.19 13.21 -6.38
N SER A 145 -12.94 13.45 -7.66
CA SER A 145 -12.12 14.58 -8.11
C SER A 145 -13.04 15.71 -8.59
N PRO A 146 -13.45 16.63 -7.70
CA PRO A 146 -14.36 17.73 -8.08
C PRO A 146 -13.76 18.68 -9.12
N ASN A 147 -12.43 18.74 -9.24
CA ASN A 147 -11.72 19.73 -10.06
C ASN A 147 -11.28 19.21 -11.44
N ALA A 148 -11.99 18.25 -12.03
CA ALA A 148 -11.79 17.92 -13.46
C ALA A 148 -12.36 19.01 -14.40
N PHE A 149 -12.86 20.13 -13.86
CA PHE A 149 -13.19 21.33 -14.59
C PHE A 149 -11.88 22.11 -14.88
N GLY A 150 -11.18 21.69 -15.91
CA GLY A 150 -10.07 22.45 -16.48
C GLY A 150 -10.59 23.81 -16.95
N SER A 151 -10.27 24.85 -16.19
CA SER A 151 -10.36 26.22 -16.72
C SER A 151 -9.37 26.32 -17.88
N PRO A 152 -9.82 26.62 -19.12
CA PRO A 152 -8.93 26.72 -20.28
C PRO A 152 -7.92 27.88 -20.18
N PHE A 153 -8.06 28.76 -19.18
CA PHE A 153 -7.16 29.91 -18.92
C PHE A 153 -6.83 30.09 -17.44
N GLY A 154 -6.79 29.00 -16.65
CA GLY A 154 -6.54 29.07 -15.21
C GLY A 154 -5.06 29.03 -14.83
N TYR A 155 -4.48 30.19 -14.51
CA TYR A 155 -3.27 30.32 -13.70
C TYR A 155 -3.49 29.69 -12.30
N GLY A 156 -3.37 28.36 -12.22
CA GLY A 156 -3.42 27.61 -10.96
C GLY A 156 -2.04 27.50 -10.34
N TYR A 157 -1.66 28.51 -9.55
CA TYR A 157 -0.53 28.45 -8.64
C TYR A 157 -0.83 27.38 -7.56
N GLY A 158 -0.32 26.15 -7.71
CA GLY A 158 -0.62 25.11 -6.73
C GLY A 158 -0.03 23.73 -6.99
N GLY A 159 1.23 23.56 -6.59
CA GLY A 159 1.67 22.30 -5.96
C GLY A 159 2.13 21.18 -6.88
N TYR A 160 3.39 20.79 -6.68
CA TYR A 160 4.01 19.54 -7.13
C TYR A 160 3.08 18.32 -6.98
N GLY A 161 2.36 17.98 -8.05
CA GLY A 161 1.47 16.82 -8.13
C GLY A 161 1.86 15.94 -9.31
N TYR A 162 2.63 14.89 -9.03
CA TYR A 162 2.92 13.80 -9.97
C TYR A 162 1.60 13.07 -10.30
N GLY A 163 0.94 13.39 -11.42
CA GLY A 163 -0.14 12.54 -11.91
C GLY A 163 -1.16 13.21 -12.83
N GLY A 164 -1.23 12.70 -14.06
CA GLY A 164 -2.42 12.81 -14.90
C GLY A 164 -2.21 13.68 -16.14
N TYR A 165 -1.67 13.06 -17.19
CA TYR A 165 -1.82 13.54 -18.55
C TYR A 165 -3.32 13.64 -18.87
N GLY A 166 -3.86 14.86 -18.86
CA GLY A 166 -5.17 15.15 -19.43
C GLY A 166 -5.13 14.83 -20.92
N SER A 167 -5.90 13.83 -21.33
CA SER A 167 -6.11 13.53 -22.74
C SER A 167 -6.74 14.75 -23.43
N PRO A 168 -6.25 15.19 -24.61
CA PRO A 168 -6.79 16.35 -25.32
C PRO A 168 -8.22 16.15 -25.84
N PHE A 169 -8.80 14.96 -25.68
CA PHE A 169 -10.18 14.61 -26.08
C PHE A 169 -11.04 14.05 -24.92
N GLY A 170 -10.70 14.37 -23.66
CA GLY A 170 -11.42 13.88 -22.49
C GLY A 170 -12.61 14.77 -22.08
N TYR A 171 -13.82 14.21 -22.13
CA TYR A 171 -15.07 14.86 -21.71
C TYR A 171 -14.99 15.49 -20.29
N PRO A 172 -15.54 16.70 -20.09
CA PRO A 172 -15.35 17.54 -18.90
C PRO A 172 -16.27 17.18 -17.71
N TYR A 173 -16.57 15.90 -17.50
CA TYR A 173 -17.38 15.48 -16.35
C TYR A 173 -16.49 14.98 -15.21
N GLY A 174 -16.67 15.57 -14.03
CA GLY A 174 -16.02 15.18 -12.77
C GLY A 174 -16.05 13.67 -12.57
N GLY A 175 -14.88 13.05 -12.66
CA GLY A 175 -14.73 11.60 -12.59
C GLY A 175 -14.47 11.11 -11.17
N TYR A 176 -15.04 9.95 -10.85
CA TYR A 176 -14.54 9.14 -9.74
C TYR A 176 -13.26 8.44 -10.19
N ARG A 177 -12.17 8.65 -9.45
CA ARG A 177 -10.94 7.91 -9.65
C ARG A 177 -10.85 6.82 -8.60
N THR A 178 -10.95 5.57 -9.03
CA THR A 178 -10.70 4.42 -8.17
C THR A 178 -9.22 4.07 -8.22
N VAL A 179 -8.55 4.14 -7.07
CA VAL A 179 -7.14 3.77 -6.91
C VAL A 179 -7.07 2.51 -6.04
N ARG A 180 -6.45 1.46 -6.59
CA ARG A 180 -6.11 0.26 -5.81
C ARG A 180 -4.68 0.41 -5.31
N THR A 181 -4.51 0.45 -3.99
CA THR A 181 -3.21 0.47 -3.33
C THR A 181 -2.95 -0.90 -2.72
N GLU A 182 -1.74 -1.41 -2.90
CA GLU A 182 -1.35 -2.74 -2.46
C GLU A 182 -0.30 -2.66 -1.36
N TYR A 183 -0.39 -3.57 -0.41
CA TYR A 183 0.42 -3.67 0.79
C TYR A 183 0.86 -5.12 0.99
N PHE A 184 1.85 -5.34 1.83
CA PHE A 184 2.26 -6.69 2.23
C PHE A 184 2.62 -6.75 3.71
N SER A 185 2.62 -7.95 4.27
CA SER A 185 3.18 -8.26 5.58
C SER A 185 4.05 -9.50 5.45
N LYS A 186 5.25 -9.46 6.06
CA LYS A 186 6.20 -10.58 6.11
C LYS A 186 6.09 -11.27 7.46
N ASP A 187 5.86 -12.59 7.45
CA ASP A 187 5.85 -13.46 8.62
C ASP A 187 4.89 -12.97 9.75
N GLY A 188 3.78 -12.34 9.37
CA GLY A 188 2.82 -11.75 10.31
C GLY A 188 3.26 -10.43 10.95
N GLY A 189 4.36 -9.84 10.47
CA GLY A 189 4.87 -8.55 10.89
C GLY A 189 4.00 -7.36 10.47
N PRO A 190 4.49 -6.11 10.67
CA PRO A 190 3.75 -4.91 10.32
C PRO A 190 3.42 -4.86 8.82
N ILE A 191 2.30 -4.19 8.50
CA ILE A 191 1.88 -4.00 7.12
C ILE A 191 2.69 -2.86 6.51
N GLU A 192 3.35 -3.14 5.40
CA GLU A 192 4.17 -2.21 4.63
C GLU A 192 3.59 -1.98 3.24
N GLU A 193 3.94 -0.85 2.61
CA GLU A 193 3.56 -0.57 1.23
C GLU A 193 4.20 -1.55 0.26
N MET A 194 3.45 -2.03 -0.73
CA MET A 194 3.99 -2.89 -1.77
C MET A 194 4.73 -2.08 -2.84
N ASN A 195 5.87 -1.51 -2.44
CA ASN A 195 6.76 -0.76 -3.29
C ASN A 195 8.14 -1.45 -3.39
N PHE A 196 8.92 -1.07 -4.40
CA PHE A 196 10.25 -1.65 -4.64
C PHE A 196 11.19 -1.52 -3.43
N ARG A 197 11.11 -0.43 -2.66
CA ARG A 197 12.04 -0.17 -1.56
C ARG A 197 11.78 -1.13 -0.40
N SER A 198 10.51 -1.26 0.01
CA SER A 198 10.08 -2.18 1.07
C SER A 198 10.27 -3.64 0.66
N LEU A 199 9.85 -4.02 -0.57
CA LEU A 199 10.04 -5.38 -1.07
C LEU A 199 11.51 -5.77 -1.20
N ARG A 200 12.41 -4.85 -1.56
CA ARG A 200 13.85 -5.15 -1.62
C ARG A 200 14.43 -5.54 -0.27
N VAL A 201 13.95 -4.94 0.81
CA VAL A 201 14.37 -5.31 2.17
C VAL A 201 13.70 -6.61 2.58
N ALA A 202 12.39 -6.72 2.37
CA ALA A 202 11.62 -7.89 2.79
C ALA A 202 11.98 -9.18 2.04
N LEU A 203 12.41 -9.10 0.78
CA LEU A 203 12.75 -10.25 -0.06
C LEU A 203 14.26 -10.49 -0.20
N ALA A 204 15.10 -9.80 0.60
CA ALA A 204 16.55 -9.86 0.49
C ALA A 204 17.15 -11.26 0.71
N ASP A 205 16.41 -12.12 1.40
CA ASP A 205 16.74 -13.50 1.74
C ASP A 205 16.41 -14.53 0.64
N ASN A 206 15.77 -14.12 -0.46
CA ASN A 206 15.49 -15.00 -1.61
C ASN A 206 16.19 -14.50 -2.88
N PRO A 207 17.21 -15.21 -3.40
CA PRO A 207 17.98 -14.76 -4.56
C PRO A 207 17.13 -14.65 -5.84
N GLY A 208 16.12 -15.51 -6.03
CA GLY A 208 15.24 -15.47 -7.19
C GLY A 208 14.31 -14.25 -7.21
N SER A 209 13.77 -13.89 -6.05
CA SER A 209 12.99 -12.65 -5.88
C SER A 209 13.87 -11.41 -6.05
N VAL A 210 15.10 -11.41 -5.52
CA VAL A 210 16.05 -10.30 -5.66
C VAL A 210 16.40 -10.02 -7.12
N GLU A 211 16.59 -11.06 -7.94
CA GLU A 211 16.86 -10.89 -9.37
C GLU A 211 15.69 -10.20 -10.09
N THR A 212 14.46 -10.63 -9.79
CA THR A 212 13.25 -9.99 -10.34
C THR A 212 13.14 -8.52 -9.92
N LEU A 213 13.59 -8.18 -8.71
CA LEU A 213 13.65 -6.79 -8.24
C LEU A 213 14.74 -5.97 -8.96
N ARG A 214 15.90 -6.56 -9.30
CA ARG A 214 16.94 -5.88 -10.09
C ARG A 214 16.42 -5.44 -11.45
N ASP A 215 15.58 -6.24 -12.10
CA ASP A 215 14.89 -5.85 -13.33
C ASP A 215 14.01 -4.62 -13.14
N VAL A 216 13.24 -4.56 -12.05
CA VAL A 216 12.42 -3.38 -11.72
C VAL A 216 13.30 -2.14 -11.53
N ALA A 217 14.45 -2.28 -10.88
CA ALA A 217 15.41 -1.19 -10.72
C ALA A 217 15.96 -0.71 -12.08
N ARG A 218 16.27 -1.63 -13.00
CA ARG A 218 16.71 -1.31 -14.36
C ARG A 218 15.63 -0.55 -15.14
N LEU A 219 14.38 -1.04 -15.09
CA LEU A 219 13.24 -0.37 -15.73
C LEU A 219 13.01 1.04 -15.20
N ARG A 220 13.17 1.26 -13.88
CA ARG A 220 13.09 2.60 -13.29
C ARG A 220 14.17 3.53 -13.82
N ARG A 221 15.43 3.05 -13.90
CA ARG A 221 16.54 3.85 -14.47
C ARG A 221 16.28 4.22 -15.91
N ILE A 222 15.82 3.27 -16.74
CA ILE A 222 15.46 3.51 -18.14
C ILE A 222 14.34 4.54 -18.25
N SER A 223 13.28 4.40 -17.43
CA SER A 223 12.17 5.35 -17.40
C SER A 223 12.63 6.75 -17.00
N THR A 224 13.47 6.88 -15.97
CA THR A 224 14.03 8.18 -15.55
C THR A 224 14.91 8.79 -16.63
N ALA A 225 15.78 8.01 -17.26
CA ALA A 225 16.60 8.46 -18.37
C ALA A 225 15.73 8.93 -19.55
N GLY A 226 14.68 8.18 -19.89
CA GLY A 226 13.71 8.56 -20.91
C GLY A 226 13.01 9.89 -20.62
N TYR A 227 12.62 10.14 -19.36
CA TYR A 227 12.06 11.43 -18.97
C TYR A 227 13.06 12.58 -19.09
N VAL A 228 14.31 12.38 -18.67
CA VAL A 228 15.36 13.41 -18.77
C VAL A 228 15.65 13.74 -20.25
N VAL A 229 15.80 12.71 -21.09
CA VAL A 229 16.04 12.88 -22.53
C VAL A 229 14.83 13.51 -23.21
N GLY A 230 13.63 12.98 -23.00
CA GLY A 230 12.40 13.50 -23.60
C GLY A 230 12.08 14.93 -23.16
N GLY A 231 12.22 15.22 -21.87
CA GLY A 231 12.05 16.57 -21.31
C GLY A 231 13.10 17.55 -21.85
N GLY A 232 14.36 17.12 -21.96
CA GLY A 232 15.44 17.91 -22.56
C GLY A 232 15.18 18.23 -24.03
N LEU A 233 14.79 17.24 -24.83
CA LEU A 233 14.43 17.42 -26.25
C LEU A 233 13.21 18.34 -26.41
N MET A 234 12.20 18.20 -25.56
CA MET A 234 11.02 19.07 -25.56
C MET A 234 11.40 20.53 -25.25
N ALA A 235 12.19 20.75 -24.19
CA ALA A 235 12.66 22.08 -23.83
C ALA A 235 13.51 22.70 -24.94
N ALA A 236 14.43 21.93 -25.54
CA ALA A 236 15.24 22.38 -26.67
C ALA A 236 14.39 22.72 -27.91
N GLY A 237 13.37 21.91 -28.21
CA GLY A 237 12.42 22.16 -29.30
C GLY A 237 11.63 23.45 -29.10
N ILE A 238 11.16 23.71 -27.87
CA ILE A 238 10.46 24.95 -27.50
C ILE A 238 11.37 26.17 -27.67
N LEU A 239 12.58 26.12 -27.10
CA LEU A 239 13.55 27.22 -27.20
C LEU A 239 13.93 27.50 -28.65
N SER A 240 14.17 26.45 -29.44
CA SER A 240 14.45 26.56 -30.87
C SER A 240 13.29 27.24 -31.62
N THR A 241 12.04 26.90 -31.29
CA THR A 241 10.84 27.46 -31.92
C THR A 241 10.67 28.96 -31.63
N PHE A 242 11.00 29.42 -30.41
CA PHE A 242 10.91 30.84 -30.05
C PHE A 242 12.10 31.68 -30.53
N SER A 243 13.24 31.06 -30.82
CA SER A 243 14.46 31.75 -31.26
C SER A 243 14.52 32.00 -32.79
N GLY A 244 13.68 31.34 -33.60
CA GLY A 244 13.70 31.42 -35.06
C GLY A 244 12.61 32.32 -35.65
N THR A 245 12.94 33.10 -36.69
CA THR A 245 12.01 33.98 -37.43
C THR A 245 11.01 33.24 -38.34
N SER A 246 11.15 31.91 -38.46
CA SER A 246 10.33 31.06 -39.35
C SER A 246 9.19 30.39 -38.60
N ARG A 247 7.96 30.50 -39.13
CA ARG A 247 6.71 29.89 -38.59
C ARG A 247 6.64 28.35 -38.72
N SER A 248 7.73 27.65 -39.01
CA SER A 248 7.72 26.19 -39.15
C SER A 248 7.87 25.51 -37.79
N VAL A 249 6.93 24.61 -37.47
CA VAL A 249 7.00 23.77 -36.27
C VAL A 249 8.25 22.90 -36.32
N SER A 250 9.09 22.94 -35.28
CA SER A 250 10.34 22.17 -35.23
C SER A 250 10.06 20.65 -35.33
N PRO A 251 10.74 19.90 -36.22
CA PRO A 251 10.64 18.44 -36.30
C PRO A 251 10.91 17.72 -34.97
N LEU A 252 11.68 18.35 -34.07
CA LEU A 252 11.96 17.83 -32.73
C LEU A 252 10.71 17.70 -31.86
N LEU A 253 9.70 18.57 -32.05
CA LEU A 253 8.44 18.45 -31.34
C LEU A 253 7.71 17.16 -31.72
N PHE A 254 7.72 16.78 -33.00
CA PHE A 254 7.08 15.53 -33.45
C PHE A 254 7.78 14.28 -32.91
N ILE A 255 9.10 14.31 -32.72
CA ILE A 255 9.86 13.20 -32.13
C ILE A 255 9.65 13.10 -30.61
N SER A 256 9.41 14.22 -29.92
CA SER A 256 9.24 14.24 -28.46
C SER A 256 7.98 13.52 -27.96
N VAL A 257 6.89 13.55 -28.72
CA VAL A 257 5.60 12.95 -28.33
C VAL A 257 5.72 11.44 -28.09
N PRO A 258 6.22 10.60 -29.03
CA PRO A 258 6.35 9.17 -28.78
C PRO A 258 7.34 8.84 -27.66
N VAL A 259 8.42 9.60 -27.50
CA VAL A 259 9.42 9.39 -26.43
C VAL A 259 8.82 9.61 -25.05
N LEU A 260 7.95 10.63 -24.89
CA LEU A 260 7.28 10.93 -23.64
C LEU A 260 6.20 9.90 -23.25
N LEU A 261 5.70 9.10 -24.19
CA LEU A 261 4.71 8.05 -23.92
C LEU A 261 5.34 6.76 -23.37
N VAL A 262 6.62 6.49 -23.65
CA VAL A 262 7.32 5.25 -23.26
C VAL A 262 7.24 4.96 -21.74
N PRO A 263 7.46 5.92 -20.83
CA PRO A 263 7.40 5.66 -19.39
C PRO A 263 6.05 5.15 -18.87
N SER A 264 4.95 5.56 -19.50
CA SER A 264 3.59 5.19 -19.08
C SER A 264 3.35 3.68 -19.22
N VAL A 265 3.77 3.12 -20.35
CA VAL A 265 3.66 1.68 -20.63
C VAL A 265 4.56 0.85 -19.70
N ILE A 266 5.73 1.39 -19.34
CA ILE A 266 6.69 0.71 -18.47
C ILE A 266 6.15 0.57 -17.03
N SER A 267 5.39 1.53 -16.51
CA SER A 267 4.90 1.49 -15.12
C SER A 267 4.07 0.22 -14.81
N GLY A 268 3.21 -0.20 -15.74
CA GLY A 268 2.42 -1.42 -15.58
C GLY A 268 3.27 -2.70 -15.51
N SER A 269 4.42 -2.72 -16.19
CA SER A 269 5.35 -3.85 -16.13
C SER A 269 6.07 -3.97 -14.79
N GLN A 270 6.38 -2.83 -14.14
CA GLN A 270 7.01 -2.82 -12.82
C GLN A 270 6.11 -3.49 -11.79
N HIS A 271 4.81 -3.14 -11.80
CA HIS A 271 3.83 -3.72 -10.86
C HIS A 271 3.71 -5.24 -11.00
N ARG A 272 3.67 -5.74 -12.25
CA ARG A 272 3.66 -7.18 -12.52
C ARG A 272 4.90 -7.89 -11.99
N LYS A 273 6.09 -7.31 -12.19
CA LYS A 273 7.35 -7.86 -11.68
C LYS A 273 7.43 -7.85 -10.15
N LEU A 274 6.90 -6.83 -9.47
CA LEU A 274 6.82 -6.82 -8.01
C LEU A 274 5.95 -7.98 -7.49
N LYS A 275 4.77 -8.20 -8.10
CA LYS A 275 3.91 -9.35 -7.78
C LYS A 275 4.57 -10.69 -8.07
N GLN A 276 5.30 -10.78 -9.18
CA GLN A 276 6.06 -11.98 -9.53
C GLN A 276 7.15 -12.27 -8.51
N ALA A 277 7.89 -11.26 -8.05
CA ALA A 277 8.91 -11.43 -7.02
C ALA A 277 8.33 -11.97 -5.71
N VAL A 278 7.15 -11.47 -5.30
CA VAL A 278 6.42 -11.99 -4.12
C VAL A 278 5.93 -13.41 -4.35
N ALA A 279 5.39 -13.71 -5.54
CA ALA A 279 4.93 -15.06 -5.87
C ALA A 279 6.09 -16.07 -5.86
N LEU A 280 7.25 -15.71 -6.42
CA LEU A 280 8.47 -16.53 -6.38
C LEU A 280 8.94 -16.76 -4.94
N TYR A 281 8.88 -15.73 -4.09
CA TYR A 281 9.26 -15.86 -2.68
C TYR A 281 8.39 -16.90 -1.96
N ASN A 282 7.08 -16.81 -2.15
CA ASN A 282 6.11 -17.71 -1.52
C ASN A 282 6.12 -19.13 -2.13
N ALA A 283 6.67 -19.32 -3.33
CA ALA A 283 6.69 -20.62 -4.02
C ALA A 283 7.90 -21.49 -3.66
N VAL A 284 8.96 -20.92 -3.09
CA VAL A 284 10.18 -21.66 -2.69
C VAL A 284 10.01 -22.38 -1.35
N GLN A 285 8.78 -22.44 -0.82
CA GLN A 285 8.43 -23.10 0.43
C GLN A 285 7.24 -24.04 0.23
#